data_AF-A0A7V5F0S2-F1
#
_entry.id   AF-A0A7V5F0S2-F1
#
_cell.length_a   1.000
_cell.length_b   1.000
_cell.length_c   1.000
_cell.angle_alpha   90.00
_cell.angle_beta   90.00
_cell.angle_gamma   90.00
#
_symmetry.space_group_name_H-M   'P 1'
#
loop_
_entity.id
_entity.type
_entity.pdbx_description
1 polymer ?
#
loop_
_entity_poly.entity_id
_entity_poly.type
_entity_poly.pdbx_seq_one_letter_code
_entity_poly.pdbx_strand_id
1 'polypeptide(L)'
;DMELCKSHKVAVLAVDPSSTKSRGSIMADKTRMERLSVETRAFIRPSPSGGTLGGVARKTRETMLTCEAAGFDVIIVETVGVGQSETTVASMVDFFLVLMLAGAGDELQGIKKGVLEIADGIAINKADGDNVEKAERARREYESALHLLKPSSPVWMPPVLTCSAQEMTGLGNIWDTILEYRERLMNVGELKEKRQKQALDWMWALVEEGLRDRFYKNPEVKKILSRVTREVEKGATAPTIAASHLMRLLDKHPV
;
A
#
# COMPACT_ATOMS: atom_id res chain seq x y z
N ASP A 1 -8.34 17.34 -2.77
CA ASP A 1 -9.07 18.61 -2.70
C ASP A 1 -8.59 19.40 -1.48
N MET A 2 -8.42 20.72 -1.61
CA MET A 2 -8.13 21.61 -0.48
C MET A 2 -9.30 21.71 0.50
N GLU A 3 -10.52 21.40 0.04
CA GLU A 3 -11.72 21.40 0.87
C GLU A 3 -11.61 20.47 2.08
N LEU A 4 -10.96 19.31 1.90
CA LEU A 4 -10.70 18.37 3.00
C LEU A 4 -9.83 19.00 4.09
N CYS A 5 -8.84 19.82 3.72
CA CYS A 5 -7.96 20.49 4.67
C CYS A 5 -8.64 21.64 5.43
N LYS A 6 -9.86 22.07 5.02
CA LYS A 6 -10.63 23.06 5.79
C LYS A 6 -11.17 22.47 7.09
N SER A 7 -11.52 21.18 7.10
CA SER A 7 -12.07 20.48 8.27
C SER A 7 -11.09 19.48 8.90
N HIS A 8 -10.15 18.92 8.13
CA HIS A 8 -9.22 17.87 8.58
C HIS A 8 -7.75 18.29 8.56
N LYS A 9 -6.92 17.59 9.33
CA LYS A 9 -5.46 17.60 9.22
C LYS A 9 -5.04 16.36 8.45
N VAL A 10 -4.44 16.56 7.28
CA VAL A 10 -4.23 15.50 6.29
C VAL A 10 -2.74 15.15 6.18
N ALA A 11 -2.37 13.90 6.40
CA ALA A 11 -1.03 13.38 6.11
C ALA A 11 -1.07 12.57 4.81
N VAL A 12 -0.10 12.78 3.91
CA VAL A 12 0.09 11.99 2.69
C VAL A 12 1.46 11.32 2.75
N LEU A 13 1.46 9.99 2.75
CA LEU A 13 2.65 9.15 2.89
C LEU A 13 2.84 8.31 1.63
N ALA A 14 3.97 8.46 0.94
CA ALA A 14 4.26 7.66 -0.25
C ALA A 14 4.96 6.33 0.08
N VAL A 15 4.62 5.27 -0.65
CA VAL A 15 5.26 3.94 -0.59
C VAL A 15 5.79 3.57 -1.97
N ASP A 16 7.11 3.65 -2.14
CA ASP A 16 7.81 3.34 -3.38
C ASP A 16 8.80 2.18 -3.15
N PRO A 17 8.55 0.98 -3.70
CA PRO A 17 9.47 -0.15 -3.63
C PRO A 17 10.85 0.14 -4.26
N SER A 18 10.91 1.03 -5.25
CA SER A 18 12.12 1.40 -5.98
C SER A 18 13.03 2.34 -5.18
N SER A 19 12.55 2.89 -4.05
CA SER A 19 13.34 3.67 -3.09
C SER A 19 14.58 2.92 -2.56
N THR A 20 14.55 1.58 -2.62
CA THR A 20 15.70 0.68 -2.39
C THR A 20 16.91 1.03 -3.27
N LYS A 21 16.68 1.42 -4.53
CA LYS A 21 17.72 1.80 -5.50
C LYS A 21 18.04 3.29 -5.43
N SER A 22 17.03 4.15 -5.28
CA SER A 22 17.21 5.61 -5.31
C SER A 22 17.61 6.24 -3.98
N ARG A 23 17.65 5.46 -2.88
CA ARG A 23 17.90 5.91 -1.49
C ARG A 23 16.85 6.91 -0.96
N GLY A 24 15.65 6.86 -1.51
CA GLY A 24 14.53 7.73 -1.15
C GLY A 24 14.59 9.11 -1.82
N SER A 25 13.48 9.84 -1.78
CA SER A 25 13.38 11.17 -2.38
C SER A 25 13.29 12.26 -1.32
N ILE A 26 14.02 13.37 -1.54
CA ILE A 26 13.99 14.53 -0.64
C ILE A 26 12.80 15.46 -0.99
N MET A 27 12.47 15.63 -2.28
CA MET A 27 11.47 16.63 -2.72
C MET A 27 10.46 16.15 -3.78
N ALA A 28 10.65 14.99 -4.43
CA ALA A 28 9.93 14.67 -5.68
C ALA A 28 8.40 14.54 -5.52
N ASP A 29 7.91 14.15 -4.35
CA ASP A 29 6.45 14.05 -4.12
C ASP A 29 5.80 15.40 -3.83
N LYS A 30 6.55 16.40 -3.33
CA LYS A 30 6.02 17.73 -3.05
C LYS A 30 5.73 18.53 -4.32
N THR A 31 6.52 18.31 -5.38
CA THR A 31 6.31 18.99 -6.67
C THR A 31 5.10 18.45 -7.44
N ARG A 32 4.63 17.22 -7.18
CA ARG A 32 3.38 16.69 -7.76
C ARG A 32 2.12 17.22 -7.05
N MET A 33 2.29 17.72 -5.83
CA MET A 33 1.20 18.12 -4.93
C MET A 33 1.37 19.57 -4.48
N GLU A 34 1.61 20.49 -5.42
CA GLU A 34 2.01 21.89 -5.13
C GLU A 34 1.04 22.58 -4.18
N ARG A 35 -0.28 22.51 -4.45
CA ARG A 35 -1.31 23.14 -3.60
C ARG A 35 -1.30 22.59 -2.17
N LEU A 36 -1.13 21.28 -2.02
CA LEU A 36 -1.11 20.62 -0.71
C LEU A 36 0.23 20.85 0.01
N SER A 37 1.32 21.07 -0.73
CA SER A 37 2.67 21.23 -0.17
C SER A 37 2.85 22.52 0.64
N VAL A 38 2.00 23.52 0.40
CA VAL A 38 1.98 24.81 1.12
C VAL A 38 0.84 24.90 2.15
N GLU A 39 -0.02 23.88 2.22
CA GLU A 39 -1.14 23.88 3.16
C GLU A 39 -0.66 23.55 4.58
N THR A 40 -0.93 24.46 5.50
CA THR A 40 -0.53 24.34 6.92
C THR A 40 -1.14 23.14 7.64
N ARG A 41 -2.32 22.71 7.20
CA ARG A 41 -3.01 21.53 7.73
C ARG A 41 -2.65 20.23 7.02
N ALA A 42 -1.72 20.29 6.07
CA ALA A 42 -1.24 19.13 5.33
C ALA A 42 0.22 18.78 5.67
N PHE A 43 0.52 17.49 5.66
CA PHE A 43 1.88 16.99 5.81
C PHE A 43 2.16 15.95 4.72
N ILE A 44 3.16 16.21 3.89
CA ILE A 44 3.55 15.31 2.80
C ILE A 44 4.90 14.70 3.13
N ARG A 45 4.96 13.37 3.21
CA ARG A 45 6.19 12.61 3.41
C ARG A 45 6.48 11.74 2.17
N PRO A 46 7.57 12.05 1.43
CA PRO A 46 8.06 11.16 0.37
C PRO A 46 8.44 9.79 0.90
N SER A 47 8.50 8.81 0.01
CA SER A 47 8.73 7.43 0.43
C SER A 47 10.07 7.25 1.17
N PRO A 48 10.07 6.58 2.33
CA PRO A 48 11.28 6.37 3.09
C PRO A 48 12.21 5.42 2.34
N SER A 49 13.52 5.60 2.50
CA SER A 49 14.48 4.61 2.02
C SER A 49 14.46 3.36 2.90
N GLY A 50 14.12 2.22 2.32
CA GLY A 50 14.26 0.90 2.95
C GLY A 50 15.13 0.02 2.06
N GLY A 51 16.01 -0.80 2.64
CA GLY A 51 16.82 -1.75 1.85
C GLY A 51 15.99 -2.83 1.15
N THR A 52 14.73 -2.99 1.56
CA THR A 52 13.72 -3.88 0.96
C THR A 52 12.32 -3.26 1.09
N LEU A 53 11.34 -3.76 0.34
CA LEU A 53 9.93 -3.33 0.43
C LEU A 53 9.38 -3.40 1.87
N GLY A 54 9.71 -4.47 2.61
CA GLY A 54 9.31 -4.63 4.02
C GLY A 54 9.80 -3.48 4.90
N GLY A 55 11.04 -3.01 4.68
CA GLY A 55 11.60 -1.88 5.42
C GLY A 55 10.97 -0.52 5.07
N VAL A 56 10.46 -0.37 3.84
CA VAL A 56 9.68 0.82 3.44
C VAL A 56 8.33 0.81 4.15
N ALA A 57 7.61 -0.31 4.06
CA ALA A 57 6.31 -0.50 4.70
C ALA A 57 6.37 -0.28 6.23
N ARG A 58 7.45 -0.77 6.86
CA ARG A 58 7.76 -0.53 8.26
C ARG A 58 7.76 0.93 8.64
N LYS A 59 8.62 1.69 7.95
CA LYS A 59 8.80 3.11 8.22
C LYS A 59 7.52 3.89 7.95
N THR A 60 6.74 3.49 6.94
CA THR A 60 5.43 4.08 6.67
C THR A 60 4.48 3.86 7.85
N ARG A 61 4.32 2.64 8.38
CA ARG A 61 3.47 2.39 9.55
C ARG A 61 3.91 3.13 10.81
N GLU A 62 5.22 3.17 11.09
CA GLU A 62 5.76 3.98 12.20
C GLU A 62 5.45 5.47 12.02
N THR A 63 5.51 5.97 10.78
CA THR A 63 5.14 7.34 10.42
C THR A 63 3.64 7.60 10.59
N MET A 64 2.79 6.63 10.20
CA MET A 64 1.34 6.73 10.39
C MET A 64 1.00 6.96 11.87
N LEU A 65 1.52 6.13 12.77
CA LEU A 65 1.31 6.26 14.22
C LEU A 65 1.80 7.61 14.75
N THR A 66 2.91 8.11 14.20
CA THR A 66 3.44 9.44 14.56
C THR A 66 2.50 10.55 14.10
N CYS A 67 1.94 10.46 12.90
CA CYS A 67 0.95 11.40 12.39
C CYS A 67 -0.34 11.36 13.21
N GLU A 68 -0.86 10.19 13.56
CA GLU A 68 -2.04 10.04 14.42
C GLU A 68 -1.80 10.72 15.78
N ALA A 69 -0.66 10.45 16.42
CA ALA A 69 -0.28 11.06 17.68
C ALA A 69 -0.09 12.60 17.59
N ALA A 70 0.30 13.11 16.42
CA ALA A 70 0.40 14.55 16.14
C ALA A 70 -0.96 15.20 15.81
N GLY A 71 -2.06 14.43 15.84
CA GLY A 71 -3.42 14.91 15.63
C GLY A 71 -3.82 15.02 14.16
N PHE A 72 -3.14 14.31 13.25
CA PHE A 72 -3.66 14.10 11.90
C PHE A 72 -4.79 13.06 11.97
N ASP A 73 -5.97 13.45 11.49
CA ASP A 73 -7.17 12.62 11.53
C ASP A 73 -7.50 11.98 10.18
N VAL A 74 -6.77 12.35 9.12
CA VAL A 74 -6.79 11.68 7.82
C VAL A 74 -5.38 11.35 7.38
N ILE A 75 -5.13 10.08 7.07
CA ILE A 75 -3.84 9.60 6.55
C ILE A 75 -4.07 8.90 5.21
N ILE A 76 -3.50 9.46 4.16
CA ILE A 76 -3.52 8.91 2.81
C ILE A 76 -2.18 8.23 2.55
N VAL A 77 -2.21 6.94 2.20
CA VAL A 77 -1.02 6.18 1.82
C VAL A 77 -1.07 5.91 0.32
N GLU A 78 -0.16 6.54 -0.44
CA GLU A 78 -0.08 6.40 -1.90
C GLU A 78 0.98 5.36 -2.27
N THR A 79 0.64 4.39 -3.12
CA THR A 79 1.64 3.56 -3.81
C THR A 79 2.29 4.35 -4.94
N VAL A 80 3.61 4.39 -5.01
CA VAL A 80 4.36 5.09 -6.05
C VAL A 80 5.21 4.08 -6.84
N GLY A 81 5.17 4.19 -8.17
CA GLY A 81 6.02 3.42 -9.07
C GLY A 81 5.52 2.00 -9.39
N VAL A 82 6.43 1.19 -9.96
CA VAL A 82 6.16 -0.21 -10.35
C VAL A 82 6.66 -1.16 -9.28
N GLY A 83 5.76 -1.95 -8.69
CA GLY A 83 6.11 -2.97 -7.71
C GLY A 83 4.90 -3.42 -6.90
N GLN A 84 4.92 -4.68 -6.45
CA GLN A 84 3.85 -5.37 -5.69
C GLN A 84 3.66 -4.76 -4.28
N SER A 85 3.28 -3.48 -4.22
CA SER A 85 3.08 -2.71 -2.99
C SER A 85 1.62 -2.59 -2.60
N GLU A 86 0.71 -2.96 -3.49
CA GLU A 86 -0.74 -2.83 -3.35
C GLU A 86 -1.24 -3.62 -2.13
N THR A 87 -0.87 -4.90 -2.01
CA THR A 87 -1.23 -5.73 -0.84
C THR A 87 -0.62 -5.19 0.45
N THR A 88 0.58 -4.63 0.37
CA THR A 88 1.28 -4.07 1.53
C THR A 88 0.55 -2.82 2.03
N VAL A 89 0.16 -1.91 1.13
CA VAL A 89 -0.62 -0.72 1.47
C VAL A 89 -2.02 -1.10 1.95
N ALA A 90 -2.72 -2.01 1.27
CA ALA A 90 -4.02 -2.50 1.70
C ALA A 90 -3.99 -3.11 3.12
N SER A 91 -2.89 -3.76 3.50
CA SER A 91 -2.71 -4.32 4.85
C SER A 91 -2.59 -3.27 5.94
N MET A 92 -2.34 -1.99 5.63
CA MET A 92 -2.09 -0.94 6.63
C MET A 92 -3.13 0.18 6.64
N VAL A 93 -4.13 0.13 5.76
CA VAL A 93 -5.18 1.14 5.66
C VAL A 93 -6.56 0.56 5.99
N ASP A 94 -7.45 1.44 6.43
CA ASP A 94 -8.86 1.08 6.65
C ASP A 94 -9.62 0.92 5.34
N PHE A 95 -9.35 1.76 4.34
CA PHE A 95 -10.02 1.79 3.06
C PHE A 95 -8.99 1.80 1.93
N PHE A 96 -9.09 0.86 1.00
CA PHE A 96 -8.21 0.79 -0.18
C PHE A 96 -8.95 1.22 -1.46
N LEU A 97 -8.62 2.42 -1.96
CA LEU A 97 -9.19 2.99 -3.18
C LEU A 97 -8.30 2.68 -4.39
N VAL A 98 -8.87 2.09 -5.44
CA VAL A 98 -8.19 1.88 -6.71
C VAL A 98 -8.59 2.96 -7.71
N LEU A 99 -7.59 3.69 -8.22
CA LEU A 99 -7.80 4.66 -9.31
C LEU A 99 -7.58 3.98 -10.66
N MET A 100 -8.55 4.13 -11.55
CA MET A 100 -8.52 3.60 -12.92
C MET A 100 -8.70 4.74 -13.93
N LEU A 101 -8.38 4.49 -15.19
CA LEU A 101 -8.70 5.37 -16.31
C LEU A 101 -9.71 4.68 -17.22
N ALA A 102 -10.43 5.45 -18.04
CA ALA A 102 -11.29 4.90 -19.07
C ALA A 102 -10.51 4.65 -20.36
N GLY A 103 -10.69 3.47 -20.98
CA GLY A 103 -10.28 3.23 -22.37
C GLY A 103 -8.82 2.85 -22.60
N ALA A 104 -8.12 2.33 -21.59
CA ALA A 104 -6.77 1.76 -21.69
C ALA A 104 -6.71 0.33 -22.26
N GLY A 105 -7.77 -0.17 -22.92
CA GLY A 105 -7.80 -1.46 -23.64
C GLY A 105 -8.56 -2.56 -22.91
N ASP A 106 -8.15 -3.82 -23.07
CA ASP A 106 -8.71 -5.03 -22.42
C ASP A 106 -8.40 -5.01 -20.90
N GLU A 107 -8.85 -3.96 -20.20
CA GLU A 107 -8.39 -3.52 -18.88
C GLU A 107 -8.72 -4.53 -17.76
N LEU A 108 -9.70 -5.40 -17.98
CA LEU A 108 -10.01 -6.52 -17.08
C LEU A 108 -8.91 -7.59 -17.08
N GLN A 109 -8.15 -7.75 -18.18
CA GLN A 109 -6.97 -8.61 -18.24
C GLN A 109 -5.70 -7.94 -17.68
N GLY A 110 -5.64 -6.60 -17.69
CA GLY A 110 -4.48 -5.82 -17.24
C GLY A 110 -4.44 -5.57 -15.73
N ILE A 111 -5.61 -5.48 -15.08
CA ILE A 111 -5.64 -5.48 -13.61
C ILE A 111 -5.33 -6.89 -13.14
N LYS A 112 -4.25 -7.03 -12.36
CA LYS A 112 -4.00 -8.28 -11.63
C LYS A 112 -5.26 -8.56 -10.82
N LYS A 113 -5.91 -9.69 -11.08
CA LYS A 113 -7.06 -10.21 -10.32
C LYS A 113 -6.97 -9.91 -8.81
N GLY A 114 -5.78 -10.00 -8.22
CA GLY A 114 -5.53 -9.72 -6.80
C GLY A 114 -5.67 -8.25 -6.33
N VAL A 115 -5.66 -7.23 -7.20
CA VAL A 115 -5.85 -5.82 -6.79
C VAL A 115 -7.33 -5.48 -6.66
N LEU A 116 -8.18 -6.01 -7.54
CA LEU A 116 -9.64 -5.84 -7.41
C LEU A 116 -10.18 -6.58 -6.18
N GLU A 117 -9.60 -7.73 -5.85
CA GLU A 117 -9.98 -8.53 -4.67
C GLU A 117 -9.73 -7.81 -3.34
N ILE A 118 -8.85 -6.80 -3.30
CA ILE A 118 -8.52 -6.02 -2.10
C ILE A 118 -9.07 -4.60 -2.13
N ALA A 119 -9.82 -4.23 -3.17
CA ALA A 119 -10.40 -2.89 -3.32
C ALA A 119 -11.64 -2.73 -2.42
N ASP A 120 -11.65 -1.68 -1.59
CA ASP A 120 -12.85 -1.25 -0.87
C ASP A 120 -13.67 -0.27 -1.72
N GLY A 121 -13.09 0.30 -2.78
CA GLY A 121 -13.79 1.07 -3.81
C GLY A 121 -12.91 1.34 -5.03
N ILE A 122 -13.55 1.69 -6.15
CA ILE A 122 -12.87 2.01 -7.41
C ILE A 122 -13.34 3.38 -7.88
N ALA A 123 -12.42 4.21 -8.37
CA ALA A 123 -12.74 5.47 -9.04
C ALA A 123 -12.14 5.52 -10.44
N ILE A 124 -12.99 5.65 -11.45
CA ILE A 124 -12.61 5.89 -12.84
C ILE A 124 -12.35 7.38 -12.99
N ASN A 125 -11.07 7.76 -13.00
CA ASN A 125 -10.62 9.14 -13.11
C ASN A 125 -10.58 9.59 -14.59
N LYS A 126 -10.46 10.90 -14.80
CA LYS A 126 -10.55 11.60 -16.09
C LYS A 126 -11.93 11.47 -16.75
N ALA A 127 -12.99 11.48 -15.96
CA ALA A 127 -14.36 11.58 -16.44
C ALA A 127 -14.69 13.05 -16.77
N ASP A 128 -14.02 13.60 -17.78
CA ASP A 128 -14.11 15.00 -18.24
C ASP A 128 -14.19 15.07 -19.77
N GLY A 129 -14.76 16.16 -20.29
CA GLY A 129 -14.94 16.40 -21.73
C GLY A 129 -15.53 15.20 -22.49
N ASP A 130 -14.86 14.82 -23.58
CA ASP A 130 -15.26 13.70 -24.44
C ASP A 130 -15.07 12.31 -23.80
N ASN A 131 -14.49 12.25 -22.59
CA ASN A 131 -14.20 11.00 -21.90
C ASN A 131 -15.29 10.60 -20.88
N VAL A 132 -16.26 11.48 -20.59
CA VAL A 132 -17.36 11.21 -19.65
C VAL A 132 -18.10 9.91 -19.99
N GLU A 133 -18.50 9.73 -21.25
CA GLU A 133 -19.22 8.52 -21.66
C GLU A 133 -18.37 7.24 -21.58
N LYS A 134 -17.07 7.35 -21.87
CA LYS A 134 -16.14 6.21 -21.75
C LYS A 134 -15.95 5.82 -20.29
N ALA A 135 -15.80 6.80 -19.40
CA ALA A 135 -15.68 6.58 -17.97
C ALA A 135 -16.95 5.92 -17.39
N GLU A 136 -18.13 6.36 -17.81
CA GLU A 136 -19.39 5.72 -17.39
C GLU A 136 -19.55 4.28 -17.92
N ARG A 137 -19.08 3.98 -19.14
CA ARG A 137 -19.05 2.59 -19.63
C ARG A 137 -18.13 1.73 -18.79
N ALA A 138 -16.89 2.17 -18.57
CA ALA A 138 -15.92 1.47 -17.71
C ALA A 138 -16.47 1.26 -16.29
N ARG A 139 -17.13 2.28 -15.72
CA ARG A 139 -17.78 2.19 -14.40
C ARG A 139 -18.74 1.01 -14.32
N ARG A 140 -19.62 0.86 -15.32
CA ARG A 140 -20.61 -0.24 -15.38
C ARG A 140 -19.96 -1.60 -15.60
N GLU A 141 -18.90 -1.67 -16.40
CA GLU A 141 -18.16 -2.91 -16.65
C GLU A 141 -17.49 -3.41 -15.36
N TYR A 142 -16.81 -2.53 -14.61
CA TYR A 142 -16.21 -2.89 -13.33
C TYR A 142 -17.25 -3.21 -12.26
N GLU A 143 -18.35 -2.47 -12.19
CA GLU A 143 -19.46 -2.76 -11.28
C GLU A 143 -20.03 -4.17 -11.52
N SER A 144 -20.23 -4.52 -12.80
CA SER A 144 -20.68 -5.86 -13.20
C SER A 144 -19.66 -6.94 -12.83
N ALA A 145 -18.36 -6.67 -13.02
CA ALA A 145 -17.29 -7.61 -12.70
C ALA A 145 -17.16 -7.84 -11.18
N LEU A 146 -17.28 -6.79 -10.37
CA LEU A 146 -17.23 -6.88 -8.91
C LEU A 146 -18.38 -7.70 -8.34
N HIS A 147 -19.58 -7.63 -8.94
CA HIS A 147 -20.71 -8.48 -8.55
C HIS A 147 -20.47 -9.98 -8.76
N LEU A 148 -19.52 -10.36 -9.63
CA LEU A 148 -19.11 -11.76 -9.81
C LEU A 148 -18.08 -12.22 -8.77
N LEU A 149 -17.46 -11.28 -8.05
CA LEU A 149 -16.51 -11.58 -6.99
C LEU A 149 -17.25 -11.74 -5.66
N LYS A 150 -16.73 -12.63 -4.81
CA LYS A 150 -17.23 -12.75 -3.44
C LYS A 150 -16.80 -11.50 -2.65
N PRO A 151 -17.72 -10.74 -2.05
CA PRO A 151 -17.34 -9.58 -1.26
C PRO A 151 -16.55 -10.01 -0.03
N SER A 152 -15.57 -9.19 0.37
CA SER A 152 -14.72 -9.41 1.54
C SER A 152 -15.48 -9.20 2.85
N SER A 153 -16.55 -8.41 2.82
CA SER A 153 -17.45 -8.11 3.94
C SER A 153 -18.91 -8.31 3.51
N PRO A 154 -19.77 -8.90 4.35
CA PRO A 154 -21.20 -8.99 4.07
C PRO A 154 -21.91 -7.63 4.11
N VAL A 155 -21.33 -6.60 4.73
CA VAL A 155 -21.93 -5.27 4.89
C VAL A 155 -21.43 -4.23 3.89
N TRP A 156 -20.47 -4.61 3.04
CA TRP A 156 -19.87 -3.72 2.06
C TRP A 156 -19.68 -4.37 0.70
N MET A 157 -20.26 -3.74 -0.32
CA MET A 157 -19.98 -4.02 -1.72
C MET A 157 -19.17 -2.85 -2.27
N PRO A 158 -17.94 -3.07 -2.78
CA PRO A 158 -17.11 -1.98 -3.29
C PRO A 158 -17.81 -1.23 -4.43
N PRO A 159 -18.07 0.09 -4.28
CA PRO A 159 -18.69 0.86 -5.34
C PRO A 159 -17.67 1.23 -6.42
N VAL A 160 -18.16 1.44 -7.63
CA VAL A 160 -17.38 2.01 -8.75
C VAL A 160 -17.92 3.38 -9.07
N LEU A 161 -17.08 4.39 -8.89
CA LEU A 161 -17.39 5.81 -9.04
C LEU A 161 -16.67 6.38 -10.26
N THR A 162 -17.13 7.54 -10.74
CA THR A 162 -16.44 8.36 -11.76
C THR A 162 -16.01 9.68 -11.14
N CYS A 163 -14.85 10.20 -11.55
CA CYS A 163 -14.37 11.50 -11.11
C CYS A 163 -13.48 12.18 -12.15
N SER A 164 -13.33 13.50 -12.04
CA SER A 164 -12.24 14.24 -12.67
C SER A 164 -11.44 14.95 -11.60
N ALA A 165 -10.20 14.49 -11.38
CA ALA A 165 -9.26 15.20 -10.54
C ALA A 165 -8.85 16.56 -11.13
N GLN A 166 -8.96 16.74 -12.46
CA GLN A 166 -8.62 17.98 -13.15
C GLN A 166 -9.73 19.04 -13.00
N GLU A 167 -10.97 18.65 -13.22
CA GLU A 167 -12.15 19.53 -13.08
C GLU A 167 -12.69 19.57 -11.65
N MET A 168 -12.11 18.80 -10.73
CA MET A 168 -12.52 18.68 -9.33
C MET A 168 -13.95 18.14 -9.13
N THR A 169 -14.41 17.27 -10.03
CA THR A 169 -15.76 16.68 -9.99
C THR A 169 -15.71 15.24 -9.46
N GLY A 170 -16.75 14.82 -8.72
CA GLY A 170 -16.88 13.47 -8.16
C GLY A 170 -15.99 13.16 -6.95
N LEU A 171 -15.05 14.04 -6.58
CA LEU A 171 -14.16 13.84 -5.42
C LEU A 171 -14.91 13.82 -4.08
N GLY A 172 -15.95 14.64 -3.93
CA GLY A 172 -16.82 14.64 -2.75
C GLY A 172 -17.51 13.29 -2.55
N ASN A 173 -18.08 12.73 -3.62
CA ASN A 173 -18.73 11.42 -3.58
C ASN A 173 -17.78 10.29 -3.15
N ILE A 174 -16.51 10.35 -3.58
CA ILE A 174 -15.48 9.40 -3.12
C ILE A 174 -15.25 9.54 -1.62
N TRP A 175 -15.16 10.77 -1.11
CA TRP A 175 -14.98 11.00 0.32
C TRP A 175 -16.18 10.54 1.14
N ASP A 176 -17.40 10.85 0.70
CA ASP A 176 -18.64 10.41 1.35
C ASP A 176 -18.73 8.89 1.41
N THR A 177 -18.31 8.21 0.33
CA THR A 177 -18.22 6.74 0.27
C THR A 177 -17.23 6.18 1.31
N ILE A 178 -16.08 6.83 1.50
CA ILE A 178 -15.08 6.41 2.52
C ILE A 178 -15.66 6.57 3.93
N LEU A 179 -16.40 7.67 4.18
CA LEU A 179 -17.06 7.89 5.46
C LEU A 179 -18.16 6.85 5.71
N GLU A 180 -18.96 6.54 4.70
CA GLU A 180 -19.99 5.50 4.75
C GLU A 180 -19.39 4.11 5.05
N TYR A 181 -18.31 3.74 4.36
CA TYR A 181 -17.57 2.51 4.65
C TYR A 181 -17.18 2.43 6.11
N ARG A 182 -16.54 3.50 6.61
CA ARG A 182 -16.06 3.58 7.98
C ARG A 182 -17.24 3.41 8.95
N GLU A 183 -18.35 4.10 8.74
CA GLU A 183 -19.53 4.01 9.59
C GLU A 183 -20.11 2.59 9.61
N ARG A 184 -20.35 2.01 8.43
CA ARG A 184 -20.95 0.66 8.31
C ARG A 184 -20.09 -0.40 9.00
N LEU A 185 -18.78 -0.42 8.74
CA LEU A 185 -17.88 -1.40 9.36
C LEU A 185 -17.63 -1.14 10.84
N MET A 186 -17.70 0.12 11.31
CA MET A 186 -17.66 0.41 12.74
C MET A 186 -18.89 -0.14 13.45
N ASN A 187 -20.09 0.03 12.86
CA ASN A 187 -21.35 -0.40 13.46
C ASN A 187 -21.44 -1.91 13.68
N VAL A 188 -20.82 -2.71 12.80
CA VAL A 188 -20.75 -4.17 12.95
C VAL A 188 -19.45 -4.67 13.59
N GLY A 189 -18.53 -3.77 13.98
CA GLY A 189 -17.26 -4.11 14.64
C GLY A 189 -16.14 -4.60 13.71
N GLU A 190 -16.43 -4.86 12.43
CA GLU A 190 -15.45 -5.34 11.44
C GLU A 190 -14.25 -4.40 11.27
N LEU A 191 -14.42 -3.08 11.40
CA LEU A 191 -13.29 -2.14 11.29
C LEU A 191 -12.26 -2.37 12.41
N LYS A 192 -12.74 -2.65 13.63
CA LYS A 192 -11.88 -2.93 14.78
C LYS A 192 -11.15 -4.26 14.58
N GLU A 193 -11.85 -5.29 14.12
CA GLU A 193 -11.27 -6.59 13.82
C GLU A 193 -10.22 -6.50 12.71
N LYS A 194 -10.49 -5.75 11.63
CA LYS A 194 -9.55 -5.45 10.56
C LYS A 194 -8.26 -4.87 11.14
N ARG A 195 -8.34 -3.79 11.93
CA ARG A 195 -7.16 -3.16 12.55
C ARG A 195 -6.40 -4.09 13.50
N GLN A 196 -7.09 -4.93 14.28
CA GLN A 196 -6.45 -5.92 15.15
C GLN A 196 -5.67 -6.97 14.35
N LYS A 197 -6.26 -7.47 13.26
CA LYS A 197 -5.58 -8.39 12.34
C LYS A 197 -4.36 -7.72 11.70
N GLN A 198 -4.51 -6.50 11.21
CA GLN A 198 -3.41 -5.72 10.63
C GLN A 198 -2.27 -5.51 11.64
N ALA A 199 -2.56 -5.30 12.92
CA ALA A 199 -1.55 -5.18 13.97
C ALA A 199 -0.82 -6.51 14.22
N LEU A 200 -1.54 -7.64 14.20
CA LEU A 200 -0.95 -8.97 14.33
C LEU A 200 -0.07 -9.32 13.13
N ASP A 201 -0.56 -9.12 11.92
CA ASP A 201 0.19 -9.33 10.67
C ASP A 201 1.45 -8.46 10.67
N TRP A 202 1.33 -7.24 11.20
CA TRP A 202 2.45 -6.32 11.34
C TRP A 202 3.52 -6.80 12.33
N MET A 203 3.11 -7.31 13.49
CA MET A 203 4.03 -7.91 14.45
C MET A 203 4.84 -9.04 13.81
N TRP A 204 4.19 -9.94 13.06
CA TRP A 204 4.88 -11.03 12.38
C TRP A 204 5.84 -10.54 11.29
N ALA A 205 5.45 -9.54 10.50
CA ALA A 205 6.34 -8.94 9.51
C ALA A 205 7.62 -8.35 10.16
N LEU A 206 7.49 -7.73 11.34
CA LEU A 206 8.64 -7.23 12.12
C LEU A 206 9.54 -8.36 12.63
N VAL A 207 8.96 -9.48 13.08
CA VAL A 207 9.72 -10.65 13.50
C VAL A 207 10.53 -11.22 12.33
N GLU A 208 9.90 -11.40 11.17
CA GLU A 208 10.57 -11.92 9.97
C GLU A 208 11.69 -10.99 9.49
N GLU A 209 11.43 -9.67 9.44
CA GLU A 209 12.46 -8.68 9.09
C GLU A 209 13.61 -8.71 10.10
N GLY A 210 13.31 -8.76 11.40
CA GLY A 210 14.29 -8.83 12.47
C GLY A 210 15.16 -10.08 12.41
N LEU A 211 14.57 -11.24 12.12
CA LEU A 211 15.30 -12.50 11.93
C LEU A 211 16.23 -12.42 10.71
N ARG A 212 15.74 -11.89 9.59
CA ARG A 212 16.54 -11.68 8.38
C ARG A 212 17.71 -10.74 8.64
N ASP A 213 17.47 -9.63 9.34
CA ASP A 213 18.50 -8.67 9.72
C ASP A 213 19.56 -9.29 10.63
N ARG A 214 19.15 -10.06 11.64
CA ARG A 214 20.05 -10.79 12.53
C ARG A 214 20.90 -11.81 11.74
N PHE A 215 20.28 -12.54 10.81
CA PHE A 215 20.96 -13.49 9.95
C PHE A 215 22.07 -12.83 9.12
N TYR A 216 21.76 -11.77 8.37
CA TYR A 216 22.76 -11.10 7.54
C TYR A 216 23.80 -10.31 8.34
N LYS A 217 23.50 -9.90 9.58
CA LYS A 217 24.45 -9.23 10.47
C LYS A 217 25.39 -10.19 11.20
N ASN A 218 25.04 -11.48 11.31
CA ASN A 218 25.84 -12.49 11.99
C ASN A 218 27.23 -12.64 11.32
N PRO A 219 28.34 -12.43 12.07
CA PRO A 219 29.69 -12.51 11.51
C PRO A 219 30.05 -13.86 10.89
N GLU A 220 29.59 -14.97 11.47
CA GLU A 220 29.86 -16.32 10.96
C GLU A 220 29.12 -16.57 9.65
N VAL A 221 27.86 -16.12 9.57
CA VAL A 221 27.09 -16.16 8.31
C VAL A 221 27.83 -15.35 7.24
N LYS A 222 28.24 -14.10 7.54
CA LYS A 222 28.98 -13.25 6.59
C LYS A 222 30.26 -13.90 6.06
N LYS A 223 31.01 -14.60 6.91
CA LYS A 223 32.26 -15.28 6.53
C LYS A 223 32.04 -16.38 5.50
N ILE A 224 30.96 -17.16 5.62
CA ILE A 224 30.77 -18.36 4.78
C ILE A 224 29.73 -18.20 3.67
N LEU A 225 28.89 -17.16 3.71
CA LEU A 225 27.74 -16.99 2.81
C LEU A 225 28.16 -17.09 1.35
N SER A 226 29.19 -16.34 0.93
CA SER A 226 29.67 -16.33 -0.46
C SER A 226 30.13 -17.70 -0.94
N ARG A 227 30.80 -18.48 -0.08
CA ARG A 227 31.24 -19.84 -0.39
C ARG A 227 30.04 -20.77 -0.56
N VAL A 228 29.12 -20.77 0.41
CA VAL A 228 27.94 -21.65 0.39
C VAL A 228 27.04 -21.36 -0.80
N THR A 229 26.79 -20.08 -1.13
CA THR A 229 26.03 -19.71 -2.33
C THR A 229 26.66 -20.26 -3.60
N ARG A 230 27.99 -20.16 -3.74
CA ARG A 230 28.73 -20.69 -4.89
C ARG A 230 28.71 -22.21 -4.97
N GLU A 231 28.71 -22.91 -3.84
CA GLU A 231 28.56 -24.37 -3.78
C GLU A 231 27.17 -24.81 -4.30
N VAL A 232 26.11 -24.08 -3.94
CA VAL A 232 24.75 -24.34 -4.45
C VAL A 232 24.66 -24.06 -5.95
N GLU A 233 25.17 -22.91 -6.42
CA GLU A 233 25.15 -22.53 -7.84
C GLU A 233 25.87 -23.57 -8.73
N LYS A 234 26.93 -24.18 -8.21
CA LYS A 234 27.70 -25.23 -8.91
C LYS A 234 27.13 -26.63 -8.75
N GLY A 235 26.04 -26.81 -7.99
CA GLY A 235 25.45 -28.11 -7.70
C GLY A 235 26.29 -28.99 -6.76
N ALA A 236 27.30 -28.42 -6.07
CA ALA A 236 28.15 -29.14 -5.13
C ALA A 236 27.44 -29.42 -3.78
N THR A 237 26.37 -28.69 -3.48
CA THR A 237 25.51 -28.96 -2.33
C THR A 237 24.06 -28.64 -2.65
N ALA A 238 23.13 -29.38 -2.05
CA ALA A 238 21.70 -29.14 -2.24
C ALA A 238 21.25 -27.85 -1.53
N PRO A 239 20.33 -27.05 -2.11
CA PRO A 239 19.82 -25.82 -1.48
C PRO A 239 19.31 -26.01 -0.04
N THR A 240 18.66 -27.14 0.24
CA THR A 240 18.12 -27.48 1.57
C THR A 240 19.21 -27.69 2.62
N ILE A 241 20.33 -28.33 2.24
CA ILE A 241 21.48 -28.57 3.12
C ILE A 241 22.20 -27.24 3.39
N ALA A 242 22.45 -26.44 2.34
CA ALA A 242 23.05 -25.12 2.45
C ALA A 242 22.24 -24.19 3.37
N ALA A 243 20.92 -24.09 3.16
CA ALA A 243 20.04 -23.29 4.00
C ALA A 243 20.09 -23.75 5.45
N SER A 244 19.96 -25.06 5.72
CA SER A 244 20.03 -25.61 7.07
C SER A 244 21.37 -25.40 7.77
N HIS A 245 22.48 -25.38 7.00
CA HIS A 245 23.80 -25.06 7.53
C HIS A 245 23.90 -23.59 7.93
N LEU A 246 23.46 -22.68 7.05
CA LEU A 246 23.46 -21.25 7.33
C LEU A 246 22.55 -20.90 8.53
N MET A 247 21.37 -21.50 8.61
CA MET A 247 20.43 -21.27 9.72
C MET A 247 21.00 -21.72 11.07
N ARG A 248 21.71 -22.86 11.13
CA ARG A 248 22.36 -23.33 12.37
C ARG A 248 23.40 -22.36 12.94
N LEU A 249 23.98 -21.47 12.12
CA LEU A 249 24.91 -20.45 12.59
C LEU A 249 24.19 -19.30 13.31
N LEU A 250 22.90 -19.09 13.03
CA LEU A 250 22.07 -18.12 13.73
C LEU A 250 21.75 -18.60 15.15
N ASP A 251 21.55 -19.90 15.34
CA ASP A 251 21.13 -20.50 16.62
C ASP A 251 22.27 -20.57 17.66
N LYS A 252 23.53 -20.55 17.23
CA LYS A 252 24.70 -20.68 18.11
C LYS A 252 25.05 -19.41 18.91
N HIS A 253 24.39 -18.29 18.62
CA HIS A 253 24.54 -17.02 19.34
C HIS A 253 23.16 -16.41 19.64
N PRO A 254 22.41 -16.96 20.61
CA PRO A 254 21.25 -16.24 21.14
C PRO A 254 21.75 -14.95 21.81
N VAL A 255 21.07 -13.85 21.50
CA VAL A 255 21.31 -12.52 22.11
C VAL A 255 20.95 -12.57 23.59
#